data_AF-A0A9P3ZMR4-F1
#
_entry.id   AF-A0A9P3ZMR4-F1
#
_cell.length_a   1.000
_cell.length_b   1.000
_cell.length_c   1.000
_cell.angle_alpha   90.00
_cell.angle_beta   90.00
_cell.angle_gamma   90.00
#
_symmetry.space_group_name_H-M   'P 1'
#
loop_
_entity.id
_entity.type
_entity.pdbx_description
1 polymer ?
#
loop_
_entity_poly.entity_id
_entity_poly.type
_entity_poly.pdbx_seq_one_letter_code
_entity_poly.pdbx_strand_id
1 'polypeptide(L)'
;MNRVSYMCPVTITNDVVQGQTDVQDSLTIDAGGSLYIINAPVYVGGPNQPDHGHGTAHLVVRNGGALTLIGNLPDHMTMFLGDKANGSLEINGGRVLMGQGRIQGAREHEGRITMTDGWLFASAIDLPCDGSEFVIRHGLARIKKLTGSVSTHIYGGVLHVKEQAHCDRIHLVDNGVLLLGSTTSQPSADVMAGEGINFRGDGGALVIRVPHPEKALTRTREAEHVFDELLRRGKLYHDSEPMTNFQGFHMREFTGHDSLTYAALRPAAQLHSDQNQVTRLLHTFMYGGSDREIPI
;
A
#
# COMPACT_ATOMS: atom_id res chain seq x y z
N MET A 1 6.90 -28.63 14.32
CA MET A 1 6.26 -27.81 13.26
C MET A 1 7.21 -27.86 12.07
N ASN A 2 6.74 -28.17 10.85
CA ASN A 2 7.60 -28.18 9.67
C ASN A 2 8.09 -26.76 9.39
N ARG A 3 9.36 -26.62 9.02
CA ARG A 3 10.03 -25.35 8.76
C ARG A 3 10.83 -25.45 7.47
N VAL A 4 10.71 -24.43 6.63
CA VAL A 4 11.50 -24.28 5.41
C VAL A 4 12.34 -23.02 5.55
N SER A 5 13.65 -23.14 5.36
CA SER A 5 14.60 -22.04 5.55
C SER A 5 15.40 -21.79 4.28
N TYR A 6 15.42 -20.53 3.83
CA TYR A 6 16.19 -20.04 2.68
C TYR A 6 17.39 -19.25 3.19
N MET A 7 18.53 -19.95 3.31
CA MET A 7 19.78 -19.41 3.88
C MET A 7 20.75 -18.82 2.85
N CYS A 8 20.46 -19.03 1.56
CA CYS A 8 21.19 -18.49 0.43
C CYS A 8 20.18 -18.04 -0.62
N PRO A 9 20.60 -17.31 -1.68
CA PRO A 9 19.68 -16.85 -2.69
C PRO A 9 19.00 -18.01 -3.41
N VAL A 10 17.67 -18.06 -3.34
CA VAL A 10 16.87 -19.10 -4.01
C VAL A 10 15.84 -18.43 -4.91
N THR A 11 15.68 -18.96 -6.13
CA THR A 11 14.57 -18.63 -7.01
C THR A 11 13.64 -19.83 -7.10
N ILE A 12 12.36 -19.64 -6.78
CA ILE A 12 11.34 -20.67 -6.87
C ILE A 12 10.51 -20.45 -8.14
N THR A 13 10.21 -21.56 -8.81
CA THR A 13 9.16 -21.63 -9.80
C THR A 13 7.85 -21.93 -9.08
N ASN A 14 7.45 -23.18 -8.84
CA ASN A 14 6.21 -23.47 -8.12
C ASN A 14 6.49 -24.30 -6.87
N ASP A 15 5.99 -23.84 -5.72
CA ASP A 15 6.11 -24.57 -4.46
C ASP A 15 4.90 -24.34 -3.54
N VAL A 16 4.63 -25.33 -2.70
CA VAL A 16 3.58 -25.30 -1.67
C VAL A 16 4.22 -25.63 -0.34
N VAL A 17 4.32 -24.63 0.52
CA VAL A 17 4.92 -24.77 1.84
C VAL A 17 3.82 -24.89 2.89
N GLN A 18 3.81 -26.04 3.57
CA GLN A 18 3.01 -26.29 4.78
C GLN A 18 3.95 -26.25 5.99
N GLY A 19 4.20 -25.03 6.49
CA GLY A 19 5.14 -24.81 7.57
C GLY A 19 5.69 -23.39 7.59
N GLN A 20 6.33 -23.03 8.69
CA GLN A 20 6.98 -21.73 8.83
C GLN A 20 8.01 -21.55 7.72
N THR A 21 7.98 -20.39 7.05
CA THR A 21 8.96 -20.02 6.03
C THR A 21 9.91 -18.97 6.58
N ASP A 22 11.20 -19.28 6.64
CA ASP A 22 12.25 -18.35 7.09
C ASP A 22 13.13 -17.95 5.90
N VAL A 23 13.08 -16.68 5.51
CA VAL A 23 13.97 -16.08 4.52
C VAL A 23 15.07 -15.35 5.27
N GLN A 24 16.30 -15.85 5.13
CA GLN A 24 17.46 -15.29 5.83
C GLN A 24 18.38 -14.50 4.92
N ASP A 25 18.55 -14.94 3.68
CA ASP A 25 19.27 -14.18 2.66
C ASP A 25 18.24 -13.60 1.68
N SER A 26 17.91 -14.36 0.64
CA SER A 26 16.97 -13.91 -0.38
C SER A 26 16.14 -15.05 -0.97
N LEU A 27 14.86 -14.77 -1.16
CA LEU A 27 13.91 -15.65 -1.81
C LEU A 27 13.22 -14.87 -2.94
N THR A 28 13.35 -15.37 -4.17
CA THR A 28 12.71 -14.79 -5.36
C THR A 28 11.64 -15.72 -5.91
N ILE A 29 10.46 -15.16 -6.19
CA ILE A 29 9.37 -15.81 -6.93
C ILE A 29 9.23 -15.06 -8.25
N ASP A 30 9.55 -15.73 -9.36
CA ASP A 30 9.69 -15.12 -10.68
C ASP A 30 8.54 -15.54 -11.64
N ALA A 31 8.66 -15.18 -12.92
CA ALA A 31 7.67 -15.44 -13.96
C ALA A 31 7.24 -16.91 -14.03
N GLY A 32 5.92 -17.13 -14.03
CA GLY A 32 5.32 -18.48 -14.00
C GLY A 32 5.44 -19.20 -12.67
N GLY A 33 6.03 -18.55 -11.67
CA GLY A 33 6.22 -19.08 -10.35
C GLY A 33 5.15 -18.68 -9.34
N SER A 34 4.83 -19.60 -8.43
CA SER A 34 3.85 -19.41 -7.36
C SER A 34 4.32 -20.09 -6.08
N LEU A 35 4.36 -19.33 -4.99
CA LEU A 35 4.56 -19.85 -3.64
C LEU A 35 3.25 -19.76 -2.85
N TYR A 36 2.75 -20.91 -2.43
CA TYR A 36 1.59 -21.01 -1.55
C TYR A 36 2.03 -21.36 -0.15
N ILE A 37 1.69 -20.52 0.82
CA ILE A 37 2.00 -20.73 2.23
C ILE A 37 0.68 -20.92 2.97
N ILE A 38 0.52 -22.10 3.56
CA ILE A 38 -0.75 -22.52 4.14
C ILE A 38 -0.62 -22.62 5.66
N ASN A 39 -1.45 -21.85 6.37
CA ASN A 39 -1.56 -21.84 7.83
C ASN A 39 -0.20 -21.70 8.54
N ALA A 40 0.67 -20.83 8.02
CA ALA A 40 1.99 -20.63 8.59
C ALA A 40 2.53 -19.21 8.34
N PRO A 41 3.30 -18.66 9.30
CA PRO A 41 3.93 -17.36 9.14
C PRO A 41 5.11 -17.41 8.16
N VAL A 42 5.41 -16.23 7.62
CA VAL A 42 6.63 -15.95 6.85
C VAL A 42 7.50 -15.00 7.63
N TYR A 43 8.77 -15.31 7.79
CA TYR A 43 9.75 -14.46 8.44
C TYR A 43 10.79 -14.04 7.42
N VAL A 44 10.98 -12.74 7.24
CA VAL A 44 12.04 -12.16 6.40
C VAL A 44 12.98 -11.41 7.31
N GLY A 45 14.16 -11.96 7.59
CA GLY A 45 15.09 -11.41 8.60
C GLY A 45 14.63 -11.68 10.04
N GLY A 46 13.84 -12.73 10.23
CA GLY A 46 13.16 -13.04 11.50
C GLY A 46 14.02 -13.74 12.56
N PRO A 47 13.40 -14.41 13.56
CA PRO A 47 14.07 -14.84 14.81
C PRO A 47 15.21 -15.83 14.63
N ASN A 48 15.21 -16.56 13.51
CA ASN A 48 16.19 -17.59 13.19
C ASN A 48 17.37 -17.06 12.37
N GLN A 49 17.42 -15.75 12.08
CA GLN A 49 18.55 -15.14 11.39
C GLN A 49 19.83 -15.38 12.20
N PRO A 50 20.90 -15.92 11.60
CA PRO A 50 22.17 -15.95 12.28
C PRO A 50 22.67 -14.51 12.47
N ASP A 51 23.27 -14.23 13.63
CA ASP A 51 23.71 -12.91 14.10
C ASP A 51 24.91 -12.33 13.31
N HIS A 52 25.02 -12.68 12.03
CA HIS A 52 26.11 -12.36 11.12
C HIS A 52 25.94 -10.96 10.52
N GLY A 53 25.88 -9.94 11.39
CA GLY A 53 26.08 -8.53 11.04
C GLY A 53 25.06 -7.94 10.05
N HIS A 54 23.97 -7.37 10.57
CA HIS A 54 23.11 -6.36 9.92
C HIS A 54 22.72 -6.56 8.43
N GLY A 55 22.75 -7.78 7.91
CA GLY A 55 22.27 -8.07 6.56
C GLY A 55 20.76 -7.81 6.47
N THR A 56 20.29 -7.25 5.36
CA THR A 56 18.85 -7.19 5.09
C THR A 56 18.44 -8.50 4.42
N ALA A 57 17.35 -9.12 4.88
CA ALA A 57 16.76 -10.26 4.19
C ALA A 57 15.76 -9.77 3.13
N HIS A 58 15.70 -10.47 2.00
CA HIS A 58 14.93 -10.01 0.84
C HIS A 58 13.94 -11.07 0.35
N LEU A 59 12.65 -10.73 0.37
CA LEU A 59 11.61 -11.50 -0.32
C LEU A 59 11.18 -10.73 -1.57
N VAL A 60 11.44 -11.29 -2.75
CA VAL A 60 11.19 -10.64 -4.03
C VAL A 60 10.12 -11.41 -4.80
N VAL A 61 9.08 -10.71 -5.25
CA VAL A 61 8.02 -11.25 -6.10
C VAL A 61 7.97 -10.44 -7.39
N ARG A 62 8.37 -11.04 -8.52
CA ARG A 62 8.61 -10.27 -9.74
C ARG A 62 8.08 -10.94 -11.01
N ASN A 63 7.98 -10.14 -12.08
CA ASN A 63 7.66 -10.59 -13.44
C ASN A 63 6.39 -11.46 -13.53
N GLY A 64 5.34 -11.11 -12.77
CA GLY A 64 4.10 -11.87 -12.72
C GLY A 64 4.09 -13.09 -11.79
N GLY A 65 5.19 -13.36 -11.07
CA GLY A 65 5.23 -14.35 -10.00
C GLY A 65 4.24 -14.02 -8.88
N ALA A 66 3.82 -15.05 -8.12
CA ALA A 66 2.78 -14.92 -7.11
C ALA A 66 3.17 -15.49 -5.75
N LEU A 67 2.97 -14.71 -4.70
CA LEU A 67 3.00 -15.18 -3.31
C LEU A 67 1.59 -15.14 -2.75
N THR A 68 1.10 -16.28 -2.25
CA THR A 68 -0.22 -16.37 -1.63
C THR A 68 -0.11 -16.95 -0.22
N LEU A 69 -0.58 -16.20 0.77
CA LEU A 69 -0.75 -16.68 2.14
C LEU A 69 -2.22 -17.03 2.37
N ILE A 70 -2.47 -18.28 2.72
CA ILE A 70 -3.82 -18.81 2.96
C ILE A 70 -3.86 -19.31 4.40
N GLY A 71 -4.81 -18.83 5.20
CA GLY A 71 -5.01 -19.39 6.51
C GLY A 71 -6.32 -19.01 7.18
N ASN A 72 -6.53 -19.61 8.34
CA ASN A 72 -7.73 -19.42 9.16
C ASN A 72 -7.45 -18.72 10.51
N LEU A 73 -6.18 -18.52 10.85
CA LEU A 73 -5.74 -17.84 12.08
C LEU A 73 -4.91 -16.59 11.74
N PRO A 74 -5.06 -15.47 12.48
CA PRO A 74 -4.37 -14.22 12.19
C PRO A 74 -2.84 -14.35 12.13
N ASP A 75 -2.24 -15.04 13.10
CA ASP A 75 -0.77 -15.21 13.18
C ASP A 75 -0.22 -16.12 12.08
N HIS A 76 -1.05 -17.02 11.56
CA HIS A 76 -0.71 -17.92 10.46
C HIS A 76 -0.82 -17.28 9.07
N MET A 77 -1.28 -16.03 9.00
CA MET A 77 -1.30 -15.22 7.78
C MET A 77 -0.49 -13.95 7.97
N THR A 78 0.54 -14.00 8.81
CA THR A 78 1.42 -12.86 9.07
C THR A 78 2.75 -13.05 8.35
N MET A 79 3.14 -12.04 7.58
CA MET A 79 4.52 -11.87 7.13
C MET A 79 5.22 -10.92 8.08
N PHE A 80 6.29 -11.39 8.70
CA PHE A 80 7.14 -10.59 9.56
C PHE A 80 8.32 -10.04 8.77
N LEU A 81 8.49 -8.71 8.81
CA LEU A 81 9.63 -8.01 8.21
C LEU A 81 10.56 -7.55 9.33
N GLY A 82 11.65 -8.28 9.48
CA GLY A 82 12.65 -8.09 10.52
C GLY A 82 12.31 -8.73 11.86
N ASP A 83 13.32 -8.78 12.73
CA ASP A 83 13.31 -9.20 14.16
C ASP A 83 14.76 -9.32 14.66
N LYS A 84 15.63 -9.91 13.84
CA LYS A 84 17.09 -10.01 14.08
C LYS A 84 17.91 -9.28 13.03
N ALA A 85 17.30 -9.06 11.87
CA ALA A 85 17.83 -8.31 10.76
C ALA A 85 16.73 -7.39 10.22
N ASN A 86 17.09 -6.45 9.36
CA ASN A 86 16.09 -5.73 8.58
C ASN A 86 15.42 -6.68 7.60
N GLY A 87 14.14 -6.46 7.33
CA GLY A 87 13.35 -7.30 6.43
C GLY A 87 12.80 -6.49 5.27
N SER A 88 12.88 -7.04 4.05
CA SER A 88 12.36 -6.35 2.87
C SER A 88 11.44 -7.24 2.04
N LEU A 89 10.33 -6.64 1.59
CA LEU A 89 9.44 -7.18 0.59
C LEU A 89 9.53 -6.31 -0.67
N GLU A 90 9.95 -6.90 -1.77
CA GLU A 90 10.01 -6.25 -3.07
C GLU A 90 9.00 -6.87 -4.03
N ILE A 91 8.15 -6.04 -4.63
CA ILE A 91 7.17 -6.45 -5.63
C ILE A 91 7.50 -5.73 -6.92
N ASN A 92 7.98 -6.47 -7.92
CA ASN A 92 8.38 -5.90 -9.21
C ASN A 92 7.56 -6.50 -10.35
N GLY A 93 6.34 -5.99 -10.55
CA GLY A 93 5.35 -6.60 -11.47
C GLY A 93 4.77 -7.94 -10.98
N GLY A 94 5.06 -8.34 -9.74
CA GLY A 94 4.55 -9.55 -9.10
C GLY A 94 3.21 -9.35 -8.37
N ARG A 95 2.73 -10.41 -7.70
CA ARG A 95 1.46 -10.38 -6.94
C ARG A 95 1.64 -10.97 -5.55
N VAL A 96 1.28 -10.21 -4.52
CA VAL A 96 1.26 -10.67 -3.13
C VAL A 96 -0.18 -10.63 -2.61
N LEU A 97 -0.73 -11.81 -2.32
CA LEU A 97 -2.12 -12.01 -1.95
C LEU A 97 -2.20 -12.63 -0.55
N MET A 98 -2.62 -11.84 0.43
CA MET A 98 -2.66 -12.28 1.83
C MET A 98 -4.08 -12.38 2.39
N GLY A 99 -5.12 -12.00 1.65
CA GLY A 99 -6.51 -12.09 2.13
C GLY A 99 -6.74 -11.28 3.42
N GLN A 100 -6.98 -11.95 4.55
CA GLN A 100 -7.09 -11.33 5.88
C GLN A 100 -5.74 -11.20 6.60
N GLY A 101 -4.66 -11.68 5.99
CA GLY A 101 -3.30 -11.62 6.50
C GLY A 101 -2.74 -10.21 6.62
N ARG A 102 -1.64 -10.08 7.36
CA ARG A 102 -1.00 -8.80 7.68
C ARG A 102 0.50 -8.86 7.45
N ILE A 103 1.10 -7.71 7.23
CA ILE A 103 2.55 -7.52 7.27
C ILE A 103 2.88 -6.80 8.57
N GLN A 104 3.83 -7.33 9.33
CA GLN A 104 4.20 -6.80 10.64
C GLN A 104 5.72 -6.64 10.74
N GLY A 105 6.18 -5.46 11.12
CA GLY A 105 7.57 -5.18 11.39
C GLY A 105 7.96 -5.40 12.85
N ALA A 106 9.26 -5.39 13.13
CA ALA A 106 9.81 -5.28 14.47
C ALA A 106 10.03 -3.81 14.86
N ARG A 107 10.29 -3.52 16.14
CA ARG A 107 10.59 -2.14 16.61
C ARG A 107 12.05 -1.78 16.44
N GLU A 108 12.92 -2.79 16.50
CA GLU A 108 14.37 -2.66 16.50
C GLU A 108 14.97 -2.77 15.09
N HIS A 109 14.18 -3.20 14.12
CA HIS A 109 14.62 -3.48 12.75
C HIS A 109 13.68 -2.88 11.72
N GLU A 110 14.26 -2.25 10.71
CA GLU A 110 13.51 -1.60 9.64
C GLU A 110 12.77 -2.67 8.81
N GLY A 111 11.48 -2.42 8.60
CA GLY A 111 10.70 -3.13 7.59
C GLY A 111 10.56 -2.25 6.35
N ARG A 112 10.95 -2.76 5.19
CA ARG A 112 10.78 -2.05 3.92
C ARG A 112 9.87 -2.81 2.97
N ILE A 113 8.88 -2.13 2.41
CA ILE A 113 8.05 -2.65 1.33
C ILE A 113 8.25 -1.74 0.12
N THR A 114 8.75 -2.30 -0.98
CA THR A 114 8.95 -1.54 -2.22
C THR A 114 8.19 -2.20 -3.36
N MET A 115 7.38 -1.44 -4.06
CA MET A 115 6.64 -1.88 -5.24
C MET A 115 7.10 -1.09 -6.47
N THR A 116 7.41 -1.78 -7.55
CA THR A 116 7.59 -1.24 -8.90
C THR A 116 6.68 -2.04 -9.81
N ASP A 117 5.49 -1.51 -10.08
CA ASP A 117 4.36 -2.27 -10.65
C ASP A 117 3.93 -3.46 -9.76
N GLY A 118 2.89 -4.17 -10.17
CA GLY A 118 2.38 -5.34 -9.43
C GLY A 118 1.43 -5.00 -8.29
N TRP A 119 0.96 -6.03 -7.58
CA TRP A 119 -0.19 -5.95 -6.68
C TRP A 119 0.13 -6.44 -5.26
N LEU A 120 -0.35 -5.71 -4.25
CA LEU A 120 -0.32 -6.10 -2.84
C LEU A 120 -1.72 -6.02 -2.24
N PHE A 121 -2.23 -7.16 -1.76
CA PHE A 121 -3.49 -7.23 -1.02
C PHE A 121 -3.25 -7.82 0.36
N ALA A 122 -3.42 -6.98 1.39
CA ALA A 122 -3.31 -7.38 2.78
C ALA A 122 -4.44 -6.75 3.61
N SER A 123 -4.65 -7.25 4.82
CA SER A 123 -5.55 -6.65 5.80
C SER A 123 -4.88 -5.45 6.47
N ALA A 124 -3.64 -5.61 6.95
CA ALA A 124 -2.92 -4.56 7.65
C ALA A 124 -1.43 -4.58 7.31
N ILE A 125 -0.82 -3.40 7.37
CA ILE A 125 0.63 -3.19 7.41
C ILE A 125 0.93 -2.39 8.67
N ASP A 126 1.74 -2.97 9.55
CA ASP A 126 2.18 -2.34 10.79
C ASP A 126 3.71 -2.39 10.86
N LEU A 127 4.38 -1.24 10.69
CA LEU A 127 5.85 -1.16 10.65
C LEU A 127 6.31 -0.11 11.69
N PRO A 128 6.63 -0.55 12.93
CA PRO A 128 6.80 0.36 14.05
C PRO A 128 8.24 0.89 14.25
N CYS A 129 9.23 0.38 13.50
CA CYS A 129 10.61 0.88 13.58
C CYS A 129 10.74 2.19 12.80
N ASP A 130 11.36 3.21 13.42
CA ASP A 130 11.71 4.46 12.75
C ASP A 130 12.66 4.18 11.58
N GLY A 131 12.39 4.79 10.42
CA GLY A 131 13.12 4.50 9.18
C GLY A 131 12.48 3.41 8.31
N SER A 132 11.42 2.74 8.79
CA SER A 132 10.62 1.84 7.95
C SER A 132 9.95 2.60 6.81
N GLU A 133 9.88 1.97 5.65
CA GLU A 133 9.37 2.60 4.42
C GLU A 133 8.37 1.73 3.69
N PHE A 134 7.34 2.39 3.15
CA PHE A 134 6.43 1.81 2.18
C PHE A 134 6.41 2.64 0.90
N VAL A 135 7.05 2.12 -0.13
CA VAL A 135 7.24 2.81 -1.41
C VAL A 135 6.43 2.11 -2.50
N ILE A 136 5.57 2.85 -3.19
CA ILE A 136 4.75 2.35 -4.29
C ILE A 136 5.11 3.14 -5.55
N ARG A 137 5.68 2.48 -6.55
CA ARG A 137 5.95 3.02 -7.88
C ARG A 137 5.07 2.30 -8.88
N HIS A 138 4.07 2.96 -9.45
CA HIS A 138 3.15 2.40 -10.46
C HIS A 138 2.33 1.15 -10.07
N GLY A 139 2.55 0.58 -8.89
CA GLY A 139 1.84 -0.58 -8.37
C GLY A 139 0.49 -0.26 -7.72
N LEU A 140 -0.21 -1.33 -7.35
CA LEU A 140 -1.47 -1.26 -6.62
C LEU A 140 -1.34 -1.95 -5.26
N ALA A 141 -1.50 -1.19 -4.18
CA ALA A 141 -1.67 -1.73 -2.84
C ALA A 141 -3.08 -1.47 -2.32
N ARG A 142 -3.72 -2.49 -1.73
CA ARG A 142 -5.00 -2.36 -1.06
C ARG A 142 -4.94 -3.02 0.31
N ILE A 143 -5.17 -2.20 1.32
CA ILE A 143 -5.11 -2.56 2.73
C ILE A 143 -6.29 -2.01 3.52
N LYS A 144 -6.57 -2.58 4.68
CA LYS A 144 -7.52 -1.98 5.62
C LYS A 144 -6.83 -0.96 6.51
N LYS A 145 -5.65 -1.32 7.04
CA LYS A 145 -4.93 -0.51 8.03
C LYS A 145 -3.46 -0.33 7.67
N LEU A 146 -2.96 0.88 7.88
CA LEU A 146 -1.55 1.25 7.83
C LEU A 146 -1.18 1.91 9.15
N THR A 147 -0.22 1.35 9.89
CA THR A 147 0.20 1.83 11.22
C THR A 147 1.70 1.74 11.44
N GLY A 148 2.18 2.42 12.48
CA GLY A 148 3.59 2.47 12.89
C GLY A 148 4.33 3.70 12.35
N SER A 149 5.63 3.80 12.58
CA SER A 149 6.49 4.92 12.13
C SER A 149 6.84 4.85 10.63
N VAL A 150 5.94 4.31 9.80
CA VAL A 150 6.24 4.06 8.37
C VAL A 150 6.07 5.30 7.52
N SER A 151 7.17 5.73 6.90
CA SER A 151 7.12 6.75 5.87
C SER A 151 6.63 6.16 4.56
N THR A 152 5.52 6.70 4.03
CA THR A 152 4.88 6.14 2.85
C THR A 152 5.06 7.07 1.65
N HIS A 153 5.50 6.53 0.52
CA HIS A 153 5.73 7.30 -0.70
C HIS A 153 5.01 6.64 -1.88
N ILE A 154 4.17 7.40 -2.58
CA ILE A 154 3.40 6.93 -3.72
C ILE A 154 3.81 7.72 -4.96
N TYR A 155 4.51 7.05 -5.88
CA TYR A 155 4.98 7.54 -7.17
C TYR A 155 4.15 6.90 -8.28
N GLY A 156 3.18 7.60 -8.85
CA GLY A 156 2.43 7.10 -10.01
C GLY A 156 1.66 5.78 -9.82
N GLY A 157 1.43 5.33 -8.58
CA GLY A 157 0.66 4.12 -8.23
C GLY A 157 -0.57 4.43 -7.37
N VAL A 158 -1.23 3.40 -6.85
CA VAL A 158 -2.42 3.54 -6.00
C VAL A 158 -2.22 2.82 -4.67
N LEU A 159 -2.40 3.55 -3.56
CA LEU A 159 -2.60 2.98 -2.23
C LEU A 159 -4.07 3.17 -1.82
N HIS A 160 -4.78 2.07 -1.62
CA HIS A 160 -6.12 2.08 -1.07
C HIS A 160 -6.11 1.67 0.40
N VAL A 161 -6.50 2.58 1.29
CA VAL A 161 -6.65 2.33 2.73
C VAL A 161 -8.11 2.42 3.15
N LYS A 162 -8.68 1.30 3.60
CA LYS A 162 -10.13 1.21 3.84
C LYS A 162 -10.59 1.75 5.20
N GLU A 163 -9.77 1.62 6.24
CA GLU A 163 -10.21 1.83 7.63
C GLU A 163 -9.33 2.81 8.40
N GLN A 164 -7.99 2.69 8.33
CA GLN A 164 -7.10 3.49 9.19
C GLN A 164 -5.73 3.71 8.55
N ALA A 165 -5.23 4.93 8.59
CA ALA A 165 -3.86 5.30 8.23
C ALA A 165 -3.25 6.17 9.35
N HIS A 166 -2.77 5.50 10.39
CA HIS A 166 -2.10 6.11 11.54
C HIS A 166 -0.61 5.78 11.49
N CYS A 167 0.02 6.35 10.48
CA CYS A 167 1.44 6.22 10.21
C CYS A 167 2.10 7.60 10.18
N ASP A 168 3.41 7.59 9.97
CA ASP A 168 4.16 8.78 9.58
C ASP A 168 3.61 9.35 8.27
N ARG A 169 4.29 10.38 7.75
CA ARG A 169 3.79 11.17 6.64
C ARG A 169 3.61 10.32 5.37
N ILE A 170 2.48 10.53 4.69
CA ILE A 170 2.22 9.94 3.37
C ILE A 170 2.53 10.99 2.29
N HIS A 171 3.46 10.68 1.41
CA HIS A 171 3.89 11.52 0.31
C HIS A 171 3.24 11.09 -1.00
N LEU A 172 2.48 12.00 -1.60
CA LEU A 172 1.90 11.84 -2.94
C LEU A 172 2.81 12.57 -3.93
N VAL A 173 3.45 11.81 -4.82
CA VAL A 173 4.45 12.30 -5.76
C VAL A 173 4.03 11.93 -7.19
N ASP A 174 4.30 12.80 -8.14
CA ASP A 174 3.95 12.63 -9.56
C ASP A 174 2.46 12.30 -9.76
N ASN A 175 2.11 11.09 -10.20
CA ASN A 175 0.73 10.65 -10.38
C ASN A 175 0.24 9.72 -9.26
N GLY A 176 0.87 9.76 -8.08
CA GLY A 176 0.56 8.88 -6.95
C GLY A 176 -0.82 9.16 -6.35
N VAL A 177 -1.58 8.10 -6.07
CA VAL A 177 -2.94 8.21 -5.57
C VAL A 177 -3.07 7.54 -4.21
N LEU A 178 -3.56 8.29 -3.23
CA LEU A 178 -4.07 7.72 -1.97
C LEU A 178 -5.59 7.72 -2.04
N LEU A 179 -6.18 6.53 -2.01
CA LEU A 179 -7.63 6.34 -1.90
C LEU A 179 -8.00 5.95 -0.47
N LEU A 180 -8.97 6.65 0.11
CA LEU A 180 -9.46 6.41 1.47
C LEU A 180 -10.92 5.95 1.50
N GLY A 181 -11.19 4.97 2.37
CA GLY A 181 -12.53 4.47 2.69
C GLY A 181 -12.99 3.25 1.89
N SER A 182 -14.18 2.74 2.19
CA SER A 182 -14.73 1.50 1.65
C SER A 182 -16.26 1.56 1.51
N THR A 183 -16.89 0.44 1.14
CA THR A 183 -18.36 0.33 1.05
C THR A 183 -19.06 0.47 2.38
N THR A 184 -18.38 0.08 3.45
CA THR A 184 -18.96 -0.04 4.78
C THR A 184 -18.32 0.91 5.78
N SER A 185 -17.27 1.64 5.39
CA SER A 185 -16.52 2.53 6.28
C SER A 185 -16.01 3.75 5.54
N GLN A 186 -16.26 4.93 6.08
CA GLN A 186 -15.47 6.13 5.76
C GLN A 186 -14.63 6.47 7.00
N PRO A 187 -13.31 6.53 6.86
CA PRO A 187 -12.42 6.81 7.98
C PRO A 187 -12.48 8.30 8.35
N SER A 188 -12.40 8.61 9.65
CA SER A 188 -12.34 9.98 10.12
C SER A 188 -10.95 10.58 9.95
N ALA A 189 -10.86 11.91 10.01
CA ALA A 189 -9.58 12.62 10.01
C ALA A 189 -8.71 12.34 11.26
N ASP A 190 -9.26 11.75 12.34
CA ASP A 190 -8.49 11.34 13.52
C ASP A 190 -7.61 10.12 13.22
N VAL A 191 -8.16 9.16 12.49
CA VAL A 191 -7.52 7.87 12.19
C VAL A 191 -6.82 7.87 10.83
N MET A 192 -6.88 9.00 10.11
CA MET A 192 -6.27 9.21 8.80
C MET A 192 -5.20 10.27 8.88
N ALA A 193 -4.16 10.09 8.08
CA ALA A 193 -3.05 11.04 7.98
C ALA A 193 -2.37 11.28 9.34
N GLY A 194 -1.93 10.20 10.01
CA GLY A 194 -1.23 10.24 11.31
C GLY A 194 -0.30 11.45 11.47
N GLU A 195 0.77 11.54 10.68
CA GLU A 195 1.65 12.73 10.59
C GLU A 195 1.37 13.66 9.40
N GLY A 196 0.28 13.40 8.68
CA GLY A 196 -0.21 14.19 7.55
C GLY A 196 -0.02 13.54 6.17
N ILE A 197 -0.62 14.17 5.17
CA ILE A 197 -0.53 13.87 3.74
C ILE A 197 0.15 15.05 3.05
N ASN A 198 1.20 14.79 2.29
CA ASN A 198 2.00 15.80 1.61
C ASN A 198 1.97 15.60 0.10
N PHE A 199 1.42 16.57 -0.61
CA PHE A 199 1.50 16.68 -2.06
C PHE A 199 2.85 17.29 -2.42
N ARG A 200 3.69 16.58 -3.18
CA ARG A 200 5.01 17.08 -3.59
C ARG A 200 5.00 17.57 -5.05
N GLY A 201 5.53 18.76 -5.26
CA GLY A 201 5.50 19.49 -6.51
C GLY A 201 4.08 19.64 -7.03
N ASP A 202 3.91 19.46 -8.33
CA ASP A 202 2.59 19.40 -8.96
C ASP A 202 1.96 18.00 -8.86
N GLY A 203 2.44 17.14 -7.97
CA GLY A 203 2.13 15.71 -7.92
C GLY A 203 1.00 15.32 -6.97
N GLY A 204 0.33 14.22 -7.30
CA GLY A 204 -0.48 13.43 -6.39
C GLY A 204 -1.99 13.70 -6.41
N ALA A 205 -2.76 12.70 -5.99
CA ALA A 205 -4.19 12.85 -5.75
C ALA A 205 -4.59 12.18 -4.43
N LEU A 206 -5.27 12.96 -3.58
CA LEU A 206 -5.97 12.41 -2.43
C LEU A 206 -7.42 12.17 -2.84
N VAL A 207 -7.82 10.91 -2.83
CA VAL A 207 -9.16 10.49 -3.22
C VAL A 207 -9.87 9.96 -1.99
N ILE A 208 -11.07 10.45 -1.75
CA ILE A 208 -11.96 9.93 -0.72
C ILE A 208 -13.19 9.35 -1.39
N ARG A 209 -13.66 8.25 -0.82
CA ARG A 209 -14.97 7.73 -1.16
C ARG A 209 -16.05 8.49 -0.38
N VAL A 210 -17.11 8.87 -1.07
CA VAL A 210 -18.30 9.51 -0.48
C VAL A 210 -19.32 8.42 -0.10
N PRO A 211 -19.73 8.30 1.17
CA PRO A 211 -20.70 7.28 1.59
C PRO A 211 -22.12 7.63 1.10
N HIS A 212 -22.79 6.63 0.51
CA HIS A 212 -24.25 6.57 0.27
C HIS A 212 -24.95 7.84 -0.27
N PRO A 213 -25.16 7.93 -1.60
CA PRO A 213 -25.79 9.09 -2.24
C PRO A 213 -27.29 9.32 -1.93
N GLU A 214 -27.96 8.42 -1.21
CA GLU A 214 -29.41 8.48 -0.96
C GLU A 214 -29.81 9.32 0.27
N LYS A 215 -28.85 9.68 1.14
CA LYS A 215 -29.11 10.46 2.37
C LYS A 215 -28.30 11.76 2.49
N ALA A 216 -27.42 12.04 1.53
CA ALA A 216 -26.59 13.24 1.53
C ALA A 216 -27.42 14.48 1.14
N LEU A 217 -27.33 15.55 1.93
CA LEU A 217 -27.97 16.86 1.64
C LEU A 217 -27.46 17.46 0.31
N THR A 218 -26.26 17.06 -0.14
CA THR A 218 -25.69 17.13 -1.50
C THR A 218 -24.35 16.36 -1.48
N ARG A 219 -24.07 15.50 -2.48
CA ARG A 219 -22.87 14.61 -2.53
C ARG A 219 -21.54 15.36 -2.41
N THR A 220 -21.49 16.58 -2.91
CA THR A 220 -20.30 17.44 -2.94
C THR A 220 -19.90 17.93 -1.54
N ARG A 221 -20.87 18.23 -0.67
CA ARG A 221 -20.60 18.76 0.68
C ARG A 221 -19.94 17.75 1.62
N GLU A 222 -20.29 16.46 1.50
CA GLU A 222 -19.72 15.43 2.38
C GLU A 222 -18.24 15.18 2.07
N ALA A 223 -17.88 15.26 0.80
CA ALA A 223 -16.50 15.11 0.39
C ALA A 223 -15.66 16.33 0.77
N GLU A 224 -16.18 17.53 0.50
CA GLU A 224 -15.59 18.80 0.96
C GLU A 224 -15.37 18.79 2.48
N HIS A 225 -16.36 18.31 3.24
CA HIS A 225 -16.26 18.24 4.70
C HIS A 225 -15.06 17.42 5.20
N VAL A 226 -14.73 16.30 4.54
CA VAL A 226 -13.57 15.50 4.94
C VAL A 226 -12.26 16.21 4.62
N PHE A 227 -12.16 16.86 3.46
CA PHE A 227 -10.98 17.65 3.12
C PHE A 227 -10.82 18.85 4.05
N ASP A 228 -11.90 19.58 4.33
CA ASP A 228 -11.95 20.69 5.28
C ASP A 228 -11.48 20.24 6.67
N GLU A 229 -11.93 19.06 7.13
CA GLU A 229 -11.55 18.54 8.44
C GLU A 229 -10.06 18.15 8.49
N LEU A 230 -9.52 17.57 7.42
CA LEU A 230 -8.08 17.31 7.29
C LEU A 230 -7.27 18.61 7.29
N LEU A 231 -7.72 19.63 6.58
CA LEU A 231 -7.10 20.96 6.53
C LEU A 231 -7.12 21.63 7.91
N ARG A 232 -8.30 21.68 8.54
CA ARG A 232 -8.51 22.28 9.88
C ARG A 232 -7.64 21.64 10.95
N ARG A 233 -7.34 20.35 10.81
CA ARG A 233 -6.46 19.59 11.71
C ARG A 233 -4.97 19.67 11.35
N GLY A 234 -4.59 20.43 10.32
CA GLY A 234 -3.19 20.58 9.90
C GLY A 234 -2.60 19.29 9.31
N LYS A 235 -3.43 18.46 8.69
CA LYS A 235 -3.01 17.17 8.11
C LYS A 235 -2.62 17.27 6.64
N LEU A 236 -2.76 18.42 6.00
CA LEU A 236 -2.47 18.60 4.58
C LEU A 236 -1.26 19.51 4.38
N TYR A 237 -0.35 19.09 3.51
CA TYR A 237 0.89 19.79 3.20
C TYR A 237 1.09 19.87 1.68
N HIS A 238 1.72 20.94 1.22
CA HIS A 238 2.22 21.09 -0.15
C HIS A 238 3.71 21.43 -0.07
N ASP A 239 4.56 20.61 -0.69
CA ASP A 239 6.03 20.73 -0.62
C ASP A 239 6.61 20.87 0.80
N SER A 240 5.97 20.17 1.75
CA SER A 240 6.31 20.19 3.18
C SER A 240 5.91 21.47 3.93
N GLU A 241 5.25 22.41 3.27
CA GLU A 241 4.58 23.54 3.93
C GLU A 241 3.14 23.16 4.31
N PRO A 242 2.68 23.46 5.54
CA PRO A 242 1.29 23.23 5.93
C PRO A 242 0.33 24.04 5.05
N MET A 243 -0.71 23.39 4.54
CA MET A 243 -1.76 24.09 3.80
C MET A 243 -2.68 24.85 4.74
N THR A 244 -3.06 26.07 4.38
CA THR A 244 -4.05 26.90 5.13
C THR A 244 -5.38 27.05 4.41
N ASN A 245 -5.42 26.74 3.11
CA ASN A 245 -6.59 26.76 2.24
C ASN A 245 -6.33 25.85 1.03
N PHE A 246 -7.29 25.75 0.11
CA PHE A 246 -7.16 24.96 -1.13
C PHE A 246 -6.76 25.80 -2.35
N GLN A 247 -6.17 26.98 -2.16
CA GLN A 247 -5.66 27.77 -3.28
C GLN A 247 -4.57 26.99 -4.02
N GLY A 248 -4.66 26.93 -5.34
CA GLY A 248 -3.76 26.10 -6.15
C GLY A 248 -4.15 24.62 -6.21
N PHE A 249 -5.26 24.22 -5.58
CA PHE A 249 -5.82 22.87 -5.66
C PHE A 249 -7.17 22.88 -6.37
N HIS A 250 -7.52 21.73 -6.94
CA HIS A 250 -8.80 21.48 -7.59
C HIS A 250 -9.47 20.27 -6.95
N MET A 251 -10.76 20.42 -6.64
CA MET A 251 -11.63 19.33 -6.19
C MET A 251 -12.50 18.84 -7.34
N ARG A 252 -12.52 17.53 -7.59
CA ARG A 252 -13.36 16.93 -8.64
C ARG A 252 -14.12 15.73 -8.09
N GLU A 253 -15.43 15.75 -8.26
CA GLU A 253 -16.28 14.57 -8.09
C GLU A 253 -16.25 13.70 -9.34
N PHE A 254 -16.25 12.38 -9.15
CA PHE A 254 -16.45 11.42 -10.23
C PHE A 254 -17.13 10.15 -9.70
N THR A 255 -17.83 9.46 -10.59
CA THR A 255 -18.46 8.18 -10.30
C THR A 255 -17.56 7.06 -10.81
N GLY A 256 -17.23 6.12 -9.93
CA GLY A 256 -16.54 4.90 -10.30
C GLY A 256 -17.46 3.91 -11.02
N HIS A 257 -16.89 2.92 -11.71
CA HIS A 257 -17.68 1.86 -12.36
C HIS A 257 -18.44 0.95 -11.37
N ASP A 258 -17.98 0.91 -10.11
CA ASP A 258 -18.72 0.32 -9.00
C ASP A 258 -19.99 1.11 -8.64
N SER A 259 -20.31 2.17 -9.41
CA SER A 259 -21.44 3.08 -9.21
C SER A 259 -21.35 3.89 -7.92
N LEU A 260 -20.13 3.97 -7.35
CA LEU A 260 -19.87 4.70 -6.12
C LEU A 260 -19.28 6.07 -6.44
N THR A 261 -19.53 7.02 -5.55
CA THR A 261 -19.08 8.41 -5.73
C THR A 261 -17.76 8.63 -5.01
N TYR A 262 -16.85 9.33 -5.68
CA TYR A 262 -15.53 9.67 -5.19
C TYR A 262 -15.28 11.16 -5.39
N ALA A 263 -14.48 11.74 -4.51
CA ALA A 263 -13.94 13.07 -4.69
C ALA A 263 -12.42 13.02 -4.64
N ALA A 264 -11.79 13.73 -5.57
CA ALA A 264 -10.35 13.89 -5.62
C ALA A 264 -9.96 15.34 -5.31
N LEU A 265 -8.99 15.50 -4.41
CA LEU A 265 -8.23 16.73 -4.19
C LEU A 265 -6.85 16.58 -4.83
N ARG A 266 -6.46 17.53 -5.69
CA ARG A 266 -5.16 17.51 -6.38
C ARG A 266 -4.65 18.92 -6.73
N PRO A 267 -3.33 19.12 -6.95
CA PRO A 267 -2.79 20.38 -7.46
C PRO A 267 -3.39 20.77 -8.81
N ALA A 268 -3.67 22.06 -9.01
CA ALA A 268 -4.35 22.59 -10.20
C ALA A 268 -3.50 22.49 -11.48
N ALA A 269 -2.17 22.52 -11.36
CA ALA A 269 -1.24 22.38 -12.49
C ALA A 269 -1.44 21.05 -13.26
N GLN A 270 -1.95 19.99 -12.60
CA GLN A 270 -2.26 18.71 -13.25
C GLN A 270 -3.51 18.70 -14.13
N LEU A 271 -4.30 19.79 -14.18
CA LEU A 271 -5.47 19.84 -15.05
C LEU A 271 -5.11 19.96 -16.54
N HIS A 272 -3.90 20.42 -16.84
CA HIS A 272 -3.44 20.73 -18.21
C HIS A 272 -2.49 19.69 -18.80
N SER A 273 -2.14 18.63 -18.06
CA SER A 273 -1.38 17.52 -18.62
C SER A 273 -2.32 16.62 -19.45
N ASP A 274 -2.02 16.46 -20.74
CA ASP A 274 -2.81 15.73 -21.75
C ASP A 274 -3.04 14.23 -21.46
N GLN A 275 -2.68 13.75 -20.28
CA GLN A 275 -3.03 12.42 -19.80
C GLN A 275 -3.50 12.52 -18.36
N ASN A 276 -4.80 12.39 -18.14
CA ASN A 276 -5.42 12.23 -16.83
C ASN A 276 -5.03 10.82 -16.28
N GLN A 277 -3.74 10.57 -16.00
CA GLN A 277 -3.20 9.26 -15.63
C GLN A 277 -3.73 8.77 -14.28
N VAL A 278 -4.07 9.70 -13.37
CA VAL A 278 -4.84 9.41 -12.15
C VAL A 278 -6.17 8.74 -12.52
N THR A 279 -6.84 9.18 -13.59
CA THR A 279 -8.03 8.51 -14.14
C THR A 279 -7.69 7.13 -14.70
N ARG A 280 -6.55 6.91 -15.38
CA ARG A 280 -6.16 5.57 -15.88
C ARG A 280 -5.75 4.58 -14.78
N LEU A 281 -5.03 5.00 -13.75
CA LEU A 281 -4.62 4.15 -12.63
C LEU A 281 -5.77 3.86 -11.67
N LEU A 282 -6.59 4.88 -11.37
CA LEU A 282 -7.91 4.65 -10.75
C LEU A 282 -8.77 3.79 -11.68
N HIS A 283 -8.66 3.91 -13.00
CA HIS A 283 -9.38 3.04 -13.93
C HIS A 283 -8.90 1.59 -13.83
N THR A 284 -7.61 1.30 -13.86
CA THR A 284 -7.11 -0.07 -13.63
C THR A 284 -7.52 -0.60 -12.25
N PHE A 285 -7.52 0.26 -11.22
CA PHE A 285 -7.91 -0.08 -9.85
C PHE A 285 -9.42 -0.34 -9.66
N MET A 286 -10.26 0.50 -10.27
CA MET A 286 -11.72 0.46 -10.15
C MET A 286 -12.37 -0.50 -11.14
N TYR A 287 -11.71 -0.74 -12.27
CA TYR A 287 -12.29 -1.45 -13.41
C TYR A 287 -11.63 -2.83 -13.59
N GLY A 288 -10.43 -3.06 -13.04
CA GLY A 288 -9.59 -4.19 -13.45
C GLY A 288 -9.20 -3.98 -14.90
N GLY A 289 -7.90 -3.80 -15.19
CA GLY A 289 -7.48 -3.74 -16.58
C GLY A 289 -7.97 -4.99 -17.31
N SER A 290 -8.88 -4.85 -18.28
CA SER A 290 -9.02 -5.87 -19.29
C SER A 290 -7.74 -5.83 -20.12
N ASP A 291 -7.08 -6.98 -20.27
CA ASP A 291 -5.87 -7.23 -21.07
C ASP A 291 -5.96 -6.81 -22.56
N ARG A 292 -6.92 -5.98 -22.96
CA ARG A 292 -7.20 -5.61 -24.36
C ARG A 292 -6.60 -4.28 -24.82
N GLU A 293 -5.91 -3.54 -23.96
CA GLU A 293 -5.21 -2.29 -24.34
C GLU A 293 -3.72 -2.27 -23.93
N ILE A 294 -3.08 -3.44 -23.89
CA ILE A 294 -1.62 -3.55 -23.93
C ILE A 294 -1.28 -4.08 -25.33
N PRO A 295 -0.44 -3.40 -26.14
CA PRO A 295 -0.10 -3.89 -27.47
C PRO A 295 0.57 -5.25 -27.35
N ILE A 296 0.03 -6.21 -28.11
CA ILE A 296 0.48 -7.62 -28.24
C ILE A 296 1.94 -7.67 -28.65
#